data_AF-A0A2S8VEZ1-F1
#
_entry.id   AF-A0A2S8VEZ1-F1
#
_cell.length_a   1.000
_cell.length_b   1.000
_cell.length_c   1.000
_cell.angle_alpha   90.00
_cell.angle_beta   90.00
_cell.angle_gamma   90.00
#
_symmetry.space_group_name_H-M   'P 1'
#
loop_
_entity.id
_entity.type
_entity.pdbx_description
1 polymer ?
#
loop_
_entity_poly.entity_id
_entity_poly.type
_entity_poly.pdbx_seq_one_letter_code
_entity_poly.pdbx_strand_id
1 'polypeptide(L)'
;MTEDAKPRRRFLQALAIVPASTLAVGGLTTACTSGDDGKTAQAAKPYAPTYFTQPEWTFIVAAVDHLIPADDYGPGAIAAGVPEFIDRQMETPFGHGKLWYMEGPFHTDQVPELGYQLNQNPRQVYRHGIEACNAWCVKTHGKVYAELDKALQEQILKDLQGGKIRFDTVPATTFFSFLLSNTKEGFFADPIYGGNKNMVGWKMVGFPGARADYMDWVDQPNVKYPYGPVSISGEKG
;
A
#
# COMPACT_ATOMS: atom_id res chain seq x y z
N MET A 1 -14.10 61.51 -23.32
CA MET A 1 -14.97 60.51 -23.96
C MET A 1 -14.22 59.19 -23.89
N THR A 2 -14.22 58.49 -22.74
CA THR A 2 -15.18 57.43 -22.31
C THR A 2 -15.27 56.33 -23.38
N GLU A 3 -15.06 55.04 -23.11
CA GLU A 3 -15.31 54.21 -21.91
C GLU A 3 -14.19 53.15 -21.77
N ASP A 4 -13.58 52.93 -20.60
CA ASP A 4 -14.03 52.30 -19.36
C ASP A 4 -14.02 50.75 -19.36
N ALA A 5 -13.18 50.23 -18.45
CA ALA A 5 -12.93 48.83 -18.19
C ALA A 5 -14.10 48.19 -17.43
N LYS A 6 -14.46 46.94 -17.76
CA LYS A 6 -15.40 46.14 -16.95
C LYS A 6 -14.67 45.02 -16.20
N PRO A 7 -14.69 45.01 -14.86
CA PRO A 7 -14.09 43.96 -14.04
C PRO A 7 -15.08 42.85 -13.66
N ARG A 8 -14.48 41.77 -13.14
CA ARG A 8 -15.03 40.50 -12.66
C ARG A 8 -15.97 40.67 -11.46
N ARG A 9 -17.19 40.12 -11.53
CA ARG A 9 -18.02 39.51 -10.44
C ARG A 9 -19.49 39.52 -10.87
N ARG A 10 -19.97 38.42 -11.46
CA ARG A 10 -21.40 38.11 -11.53
C ARG A 10 -21.75 37.24 -10.33
N PHE A 11 -22.03 37.91 -9.22
CA PHE A 11 -22.61 37.32 -8.01
C PHE A 11 -24.13 37.31 -8.23
N LEU A 12 -24.72 36.11 -8.35
CA LEU A 12 -26.15 35.94 -8.58
C LEU A 12 -26.92 36.43 -7.34
N GLN A 13 -27.68 37.51 -7.55
CA GLN A 13 -28.75 37.97 -6.67
C GLN A 13 -30.01 37.17 -7.00
N ALA A 14 -30.51 36.41 -6.04
CA ALA A 14 -31.89 35.92 -6.04
C ALA A 14 -32.52 36.28 -4.69
N LEU A 15 -33.26 37.39 -4.70
CA LEU A 15 -34.20 37.79 -3.65
C LEU A 15 -35.48 36.99 -3.84
N ALA A 16 -35.84 36.14 -2.86
CA ALA A 16 -37.18 35.59 -2.75
C ALA A 16 -37.93 36.33 -1.63
N ILE A 17 -38.98 37.05 -2.00
CA ILE A 17 -39.94 37.69 -1.08
C ILE A 17 -40.99 36.63 -0.71
N VAL A 18 -41.25 36.42 0.58
CA VAL A 18 -42.39 35.62 1.08
C VAL A 18 -43.21 36.48 2.06
N PRO A 19 -44.54 36.64 1.88
CA PRO A 19 -45.40 37.37 2.81
C PRO A 19 -45.71 36.52 4.05
N ALA A 20 -45.77 37.18 5.21
CA ALA A 20 -46.03 36.60 6.52
C ALA A 20 -47.52 36.58 6.87
N SER A 21 -48.02 35.45 7.41
CA SER A 21 -49.25 35.42 8.22
C SER A 21 -49.20 34.34 9.32
N THR A 22 -49.23 34.85 10.56
CA THR A 22 -49.87 34.34 11.80
C THR A 22 -49.50 32.97 12.42
N LEU A 23 -48.61 33.06 13.41
CA LEU A 23 -48.60 32.47 14.78
C LEU A 23 -49.34 31.15 15.07
N ALA A 24 -48.56 30.09 15.37
CA ALA A 24 -48.83 29.11 16.42
C ALA A 24 -47.51 28.60 17.03
N VAL A 25 -47.53 28.35 18.34
CA VAL A 25 -46.40 28.21 19.28
C VAL A 25 -45.65 26.87 19.13
N GLY A 26 -44.30 26.92 19.09
CA GLY A 26 -43.40 25.76 19.24
C GLY A 26 -41.94 26.12 18.96
N GLY A 27 -41.05 25.94 19.93
CA GLY A 27 -39.68 26.49 19.93
C GLY A 27 -38.65 25.84 18.98
N LEU A 28 -37.79 26.70 18.42
CA LEU A 28 -36.33 26.62 18.22
C LEU A 28 -35.71 25.26 17.83
N THR A 29 -35.39 25.03 16.55
CA THR A 29 -34.15 25.47 15.84
C THR A 29 -34.12 24.80 14.45
N THR A 30 -34.10 25.59 13.38
CA THR A 30 -33.90 25.08 12.01
C THR A 30 -32.41 24.85 11.79
N ALA A 31 -31.95 23.62 12.05
CA ALA A 31 -30.62 23.19 11.66
C ALA A 31 -30.55 23.11 10.13
N CYS A 32 -29.50 23.69 9.55
CA CYS A 32 -29.12 23.43 8.17
C CYS A 32 -28.76 21.94 8.08
N THR A 33 -29.65 21.13 7.52
CA THR A 33 -29.32 19.76 7.16
C THR A 33 -28.38 19.84 5.95
N SER A 34 -27.08 19.87 6.20
CA SER A 34 -26.11 19.36 5.25
C SER A 34 -26.59 17.98 4.86
N GLY A 35 -26.93 17.79 3.58
CA GLY A 35 -27.20 16.48 3.03
C GLY A 35 -25.95 15.65 3.27
N ASP A 36 -26.01 14.80 4.28
CA ASP A 36 -25.11 13.69 4.42
C ASP A 36 -25.44 12.78 3.24
N ASP A 37 -24.67 12.90 2.17
CA ASP A 37 -24.60 11.89 1.12
C ASP A 37 -24.01 10.65 1.79
N GLY A 38 -24.86 9.97 2.57
CA GLY A 38 -24.67 8.67 3.15
C GLY A 38 -24.62 7.64 2.03
N LYS A 39 -23.60 7.72 1.18
CA LYS A 39 -23.01 6.53 0.60
C LYS A 39 -22.42 5.77 1.77
N THR A 40 -23.24 4.97 2.42
CA THR A 40 -22.78 3.83 3.21
C THR A 40 -21.77 3.11 2.32
N ALA A 41 -20.50 3.26 2.64
CA ALA A 41 -19.43 2.57 1.94
C ALA A 41 -19.74 1.08 2.10
N GLN A 42 -20.26 0.47 1.03
CA GLN A 42 -20.52 -0.96 0.98
C GLN A 42 -19.20 -1.61 1.39
N ALA A 43 -19.19 -2.31 2.54
CA ALA A 43 -17.99 -2.96 3.03
C ALA A 43 -17.41 -3.78 1.89
N ALA A 44 -16.22 -3.38 1.41
CA ALA A 44 -15.59 -4.03 0.28
C ALA A 44 -15.48 -5.52 0.60
N LYS A 45 -15.82 -6.38 -0.36
CA LYS A 45 -15.66 -7.83 -0.17
C LYS A 45 -14.21 -8.11 0.24
N PRO A 46 -13.98 -9.00 1.22
CA PRO A 46 -12.63 -9.43 1.56
C PRO A 46 -11.88 -9.87 0.31
N TYR A 47 -10.62 -9.46 0.18
CA TYR A 47 -9.79 -9.85 -0.95
C TYR A 47 -9.58 -11.36 -0.95
N ALA A 48 -9.69 -11.99 -2.11
CA ALA A 48 -9.37 -13.39 -2.31
C ALA A 48 -8.09 -13.49 -3.13
N PRO A 49 -6.99 -14.06 -2.60
CA PRO A 49 -5.74 -14.17 -3.33
C PRO A 49 -5.90 -15.08 -4.54
N THR A 50 -5.21 -14.71 -5.63
CA THR A 50 -5.21 -15.48 -6.88
C THR A 50 -3.98 -16.36 -7.02
N TYR A 51 -2.84 -15.91 -6.47
CA TYR A 51 -1.58 -16.63 -6.55
C TYR A 51 -1.32 -17.46 -5.29
N PHE A 52 -1.42 -16.82 -4.12
CA PHE A 52 -1.15 -17.47 -2.84
C PHE A 52 -2.30 -18.36 -2.41
N THR A 53 -1.97 -19.56 -1.94
CA THR A 53 -2.91 -20.42 -1.21
C THR A 53 -3.26 -19.82 0.15
N GLN A 54 -4.32 -20.31 0.81
CA GLN A 54 -4.73 -19.77 2.11
C GLN A 54 -3.64 -19.83 3.20
N PRO A 55 -2.84 -20.91 3.34
CA PRO A 55 -1.72 -20.93 4.29
C PRO A 55 -0.61 -19.94 3.94
N GLU A 56 -0.27 -19.80 2.65
CA GLU A 56 0.74 -18.85 2.18
C GLU A 56 0.27 -17.40 2.38
N TRP A 57 -1.01 -17.13 2.12
CA TRP A 57 -1.62 -15.82 2.37
C TRP A 57 -1.54 -15.43 3.84
N THR A 58 -1.85 -16.36 4.74
CA THR A 58 -1.71 -16.15 6.19
C THR A 58 -0.26 -15.83 6.58
N PHE A 59 0.71 -16.51 5.97
CA PHE A 59 2.13 -16.18 6.14
C PHE A 59 2.43 -14.75 5.68
N ILE A 60 2.03 -14.38 4.46
CA ILE A 60 2.31 -13.06 3.88
C ILE A 60 1.74 -11.97 4.78
N VAL A 61 0.47 -12.09 5.18
CA VAL A 61 -0.19 -11.15 6.09
C VAL A 61 0.59 -11.00 7.40
N ALA A 62 0.94 -12.12 8.05
CA ALA A 62 1.69 -12.07 9.30
C ALA A 62 3.08 -11.44 9.14
N ALA A 63 3.77 -11.72 8.03
CA ALA A 63 5.13 -11.26 7.81
C ALA A 63 5.19 -9.76 7.47
N VAL A 64 4.32 -9.26 6.58
CA VAL A 64 4.36 -7.84 6.19
C VAL A 64 3.90 -6.91 7.32
N ASP A 65 3.05 -7.41 8.23
CA ASP A 65 2.63 -6.68 9.44
C ASP A 65 3.80 -6.40 10.40
N HIS A 66 4.86 -7.22 10.38
CA HIS A 66 6.10 -6.94 11.11
C HIS A 66 7.03 -5.97 10.38
N LEU A 67 7.00 -5.98 9.04
CA LEU A 67 7.90 -5.16 8.23
C LEU A 67 7.48 -3.68 8.22
N ILE A 68 6.18 -3.40 8.16
CA ILE A 68 5.61 -2.06 8.35
C ILE A 68 4.37 -2.21 9.24
N PRO A 69 4.52 -2.18 10.57
CA PRO A 69 3.40 -2.28 11.50
C PRO A 69 2.54 -1.01 11.50
N ALA A 70 1.31 -1.11 11.99
CA ALA A 70 0.55 0.08 12.37
C ALA A 70 1.11 0.62 13.70
N ASP A 71 1.40 1.91 13.73
CA ASP A 71 2.01 2.58 14.89
C ASP A 71 1.55 4.05 14.99
N ASP A 72 2.20 4.82 15.86
CA ASP A 72 1.89 6.24 16.08
C ASP A 72 2.09 7.13 14.84
N TYR A 73 2.82 6.64 13.82
CA TYR A 73 3.04 7.36 12.57
C TYR A 73 1.97 7.05 11.52
N GLY A 74 1.17 6.00 11.71
CA GLY A 74 -0.03 5.76 10.91
C GLY A 74 -0.34 4.30 10.59
N PRO A 75 -1.18 4.07 9.57
CA PRO A 75 -1.59 2.74 9.17
C PRO A 75 -0.41 1.92 8.61
N GLY A 76 -0.32 0.65 9.02
CA GLY A 76 0.70 -0.28 8.55
C GLY A 76 0.40 -0.95 7.21
N ALA A 77 1.25 -1.92 6.83
CA ALA A 77 1.20 -2.68 5.59
C ALA A 77 -0.18 -3.29 5.30
N ILE A 78 -0.85 -3.81 6.33
CA ILE A 78 -2.16 -4.45 6.18
C ILE A 78 -3.23 -3.43 5.75
N ALA A 79 -3.31 -2.30 6.45
CA ALA A 79 -4.25 -1.24 6.11
C ALA A 79 -3.94 -0.60 4.75
N ALA A 80 -2.66 -0.54 4.37
CA ALA A 80 -2.22 -0.09 3.05
C ALA A 80 -2.53 -1.07 1.92
N GLY A 81 -2.93 -2.31 2.19
CA GLY A 81 -3.19 -3.31 1.17
C GLY A 81 -1.94 -3.95 0.55
N VAL A 82 -0.83 -3.99 1.30
CA VAL A 82 0.44 -4.58 0.84
C VAL A 82 0.29 -6.06 0.49
N PRO A 83 -0.40 -6.93 1.26
CA PRO A 83 -0.59 -8.32 0.87
C PRO A 83 -1.23 -8.47 -0.53
N GLU A 84 -2.25 -7.65 -0.82
CA GLU A 84 -2.94 -7.65 -2.12
C GLU A 84 -2.03 -7.19 -3.25
N PHE A 85 -1.19 -6.18 -3.01
CA PHE A 85 -0.16 -5.78 -3.96
C PHE A 85 0.76 -6.96 -4.29
N ILE A 86 1.33 -7.62 -3.29
CA ILE A 86 2.28 -8.72 -3.50
C ILE A 86 1.62 -9.85 -4.30
N ASP A 87 0.41 -10.27 -3.95
CA ASP A 87 -0.33 -11.33 -4.67
C ASP A 87 -0.58 -10.97 -6.14
N ARG A 88 -1.02 -9.73 -6.42
CA ARG A 88 -1.23 -9.25 -7.80
C ARG A 88 0.07 -9.23 -8.60
N GLN A 89 1.19 -8.81 -7.98
CA GLN A 89 2.49 -8.77 -8.65
C GLN A 89 2.96 -10.16 -9.12
N MET A 90 2.53 -11.23 -8.45
CA MET A 90 2.87 -12.61 -8.83
C MET A 90 2.28 -13.02 -10.18
N GLU A 91 1.20 -12.38 -10.63
CA GLU A 91 0.59 -12.64 -11.95
C GLU A 91 1.01 -11.63 -13.03
N THR A 92 1.96 -10.73 -12.71
CA THR A 92 2.53 -9.78 -13.68
C THR A 92 3.80 -10.34 -14.36
N PRO A 93 4.31 -9.70 -15.44
CA PRO A 93 5.60 -10.07 -16.03
C PRO A 93 6.76 -10.14 -15.02
N PHE A 94 6.74 -9.34 -13.96
CA PHE A 94 7.70 -9.43 -12.86
C PHE A 94 7.63 -10.80 -12.16
N GLY A 95 6.43 -11.19 -11.68
CA GLY A 95 6.24 -12.47 -11.00
C GLY A 95 6.66 -13.68 -11.84
N HIS A 96 6.42 -13.62 -13.14
CA HIS A 96 6.82 -14.64 -14.09
C HIS A 96 8.31 -14.61 -14.49
N GLY A 97 9.09 -13.61 -14.03
CA GLY A 97 10.49 -13.44 -14.42
C GLY A 97 10.68 -13.00 -15.88
N LYS A 98 9.62 -12.54 -16.56
CA LYS A 98 9.66 -12.11 -17.98
C LYS A 98 10.47 -10.85 -18.23
N LEU A 99 10.79 -10.11 -17.15
CA LEU A 99 11.59 -8.89 -17.20
C LEU A 99 13.10 -9.17 -17.03
N TRP A 100 13.47 -10.42 -16.79
CA TRP A 100 14.84 -10.82 -16.45
C TRP A 100 15.40 -11.81 -17.46
N TYR A 101 16.73 -11.86 -17.51
CA TYR A 101 17.42 -12.96 -18.18
C TYR A 101 17.39 -14.18 -17.25
N MET A 102 16.56 -15.16 -17.60
CA MET A 102 16.31 -16.39 -16.81
C MET A 102 16.86 -17.65 -17.49
N GLU A 103 17.80 -17.48 -18.41
CA GLU A 103 18.48 -18.59 -19.08
C GLU A 103 19.81 -18.89 -18.38
N GLY A 104 20.18 -20.17 -18.32
CA GLY A 104 21.44 -20.59 -17.72
C GLY A 104 22.67 -20.22 -18.56
N PRO A 105 23.88 -20.46 -18.04
CA PRO A 105 24.17 -21.03 -16.71
C PRO A 105 23.93 -20.03 -15.57
N PHE A 106 23.60 -20.56 -14.39
CA PHE A 106 23.37 -19.78 -13.16
C PHE A 106 24.57 -19.93 -12.22
N HIS A 107 25.07 -18.81 -11.69
CA HIS A 107 26.23 -18.78 -10.80
C HIS A 107 25.84 -18.25 -9.43
N THR A 108 25.37 -19.14 -8.56
CA THR A 108 24.78 -18.78 -7.24
C THR A 108 25.82 -18.39 -6.19
N ASP A 109 27.10 -18.59 -6.48
CA ASP A 109 28.26 -18.27 -5.64
C ASP A 109 28.87 -16.89 -5.92
N GLN A 110 28.29 -16.16 -6.88
CA GLN A 110 28.80 -14.85 -7.30
C GLN A 110 28.41 -13.73 -6.36
N VAL A 111 29.16 -12.63 -6.46
CA VAL A 111 28.87 -11.40 -5.73
C VAL A 111 27.54 -10.76 -6.18
N PRO A 112 26.76 -10.16 -5.27
CA PRO A 112 25.43 -9.62 -5.58
C PRO A 112 25.39 -8.57 -6.71
N GLU A 113 26.51 -7.87 -6.95
CA GLU A 113 26.67 -6.85 -7.99
C GLU A 113 26.52 -7.43 -9.41
N LEU A 114 26.70 -8.75 -9.57
CA LEU A 114 26.47 -9.46 -10.84
C LEU A 114 25.00 -9.83 -11.07
N GLY A 115 24.09 -9.25 -10.29
CA GLY A 115 22.65 -9.34 -10.48
C GLY A 115 22.04 -10.66 -10.02
N TYR A 116 20.84 -10.94 -10.51
CA TYR A 116 20.08 -12.11 -10.09
C TYR A 116 20.59 -13.39 -10.78
N GLN A 117 21.09 -14.34 -9.98
CA GLN A 117 21.77 -15.54 -10.46
C GLN A 117 21.05 -16.84 -10.06
N LEU A 118 19.77 -16.80 -9.68
CA LEU A 118 18.98 -18.00 -9.41
C LEU A 118 18.13 -18.39 -10.61
N ASN A 119 17.88 -19.69 -10.76
CA ASN A 119 16.96 -20.22 -11.78
C ASN A 119 15.47 -20.08 -11.43
N GLN A 120 15.18 -19.44 -10.30
CA GLN A 120 13.83 -19.29 -9.78
C GLN A 120 13.29 -17.90 -10.09
N ASN A 121 12.09 -17.79 -10.66
CA ASN A 121 11.42 -16.50 -10.77
C ASN A 121 10.83 -16.05 -9.41
N PRO A 122 10.33 -14.81 -9.28
CA PRO A 122 9.80 -14.31 -8.00
C PRO A 122 8.69 -15.18 -7.41
N ARG A 123 7.78 -15.69 -8.26
CA ARG A 123 6.74 -16.64 -7.83
C ARG A 123 7.35 -17.84 -7.10
N GLN A 124 8.33 -18.49 -7.73
CA GLN A 124 9.01 -19.65 -7.17
C GLN A 124 9.76 -19.32 -5.88
N VAL A 125 10.43 -18.16 -5.82
CA VAL A 125 11.09 -17.69 -4.60
C VAL A 125 10.11 -17.56 -3.44
N TYR A 126 8.94 -16.95 -3.66
CA TYR A 126 7.92 -16.85 -2.62
C TYR A 126 7.39 -18.22 -2.19
N ARG A 127 7.07 -19.09 -3.14
CA ARG A 127 6.50 -20.42 -2.84
C ARG A 127 7.46 -21.28 -2.02
N HIS A 128 8.69 -21.42 -2.51
CA HIS A 128 9.72 -22.20 -1.84
C HIS A 128 10.17 -21.56 -0.53
N GLY A 129 10.22 -20.24 -0.45
CA GLY A 129 10.62 -19.51 0.76
C GLY A 129 9.59 -19.64 1.88
N ILE A 130 8.30 -19.52 1.57
CA ILE A 130 7.21 -19.72 2.54
C ILE A 130 7.18 -21.17 3.02
N GLU A 131 7.24 -22.13 2.09
CA GLU A 131 7.25 -23.55 2.42
C GLU A 131 8.44 -23.91 3.32
N ALA A 132 9.65 -23.48 2.95
CA ALA A 132 10.86 -23.76 3.72
C ALA A 132 10.84 -23.07 5.10
N CYS A 133 10.34 -21.84 5.18
CA CYS A 133 10.20 -21.13 6.46
C CYS A 133 9.20 -21.85 7.38
N ASN A 134 8.04 -22.22 6.86
CA ASN A 134 7.04 -22.97 7.62
C ASN A 134 7.57 -24.33 8.08
N ALA A 135 8.25 -25.08 7.20
CA ALA A 135 8.86 -26.35 7.56
C ALA A 135 9.93 -26.19 8.66
N TRP A 136 10.77 -25.15 8.56
CA TRP A 136 11.75 -24.83 9.59
C TRP A 136 11.10 -24.47 10.92
N CYS A 137 10.03 -23.67 10.90
CA CYS A 137 9.26 -23.29 12.08
C CYS A 137 8.60 -24.50 12.74
N VAL A 138 7.97 -25.38 11.95
CA VAL A 138 7.35 -26.61 12.48
C VAL A 138 8.39 -27.53 13.11
N LYS A 139 9.55 -27.69 12.45
CA LYS A 139 10.64 -28.52 12.98
C LYS A 139 11.22 -27.98 14.29
N THR A 140 11.33 -26.66 14.43
CA THR A 140 12.03 -26.01 15.55
C THR A 140 11.09 -25.64 16.70
N HIS A 141 9.84 -25.27 16.39
CA HIS A 141 8.88 -24.68 17.31
C HIS A 141 7.51 -25.39 17.30
N GLY A 142 7.31 -26.40 16.46
CA GLY A 142 6.08 -27.21 16.41
C GLY A 142 4.87 -26.55 15.74
N LYS A 143 5.02 -25.34 15.20
CA LYS A 143 3.95 -24.57 14.53
C LYS A 143 4.48 -23.88 13.27
N VAL A 144 3.59 -23.58 12.34
CA VAL A 144 3.92 -22.74 11.18
C VAL A 144 4.17 -21.29 11.61
N TYR A 145 4.90 -20.52 10.80
CA TYR A 145 5.35 -19.17 11.15
C TYR A 145 4.22 -18.27 11.66
N ALA A 146 3.09 -18.24 10.96
CA ALA A 146 1.97 -17.36 11.28
C ALA A 146 1.26 -17.69 12.61
N GLU A 147 1.47 -18.89 13.16
CA GLU A 147 0.89 -19.34 14.43
C GLU A 147 1.83 -19.15 15.64
N LEU A 148 3.07 -18.72 15.40
CA LEU A 148 4.03 -18.36 16.44
C LEU A 148 3.64 -17.02 17.09
N ASP A 149 4.13 -16.77 18.29
CA ASP A 149 3.95 -15.46 18.92
C ASP A 149 4.70 -14.36 18.15
N LYS A 150 4.25 -13.11 18.33
CA LYS A 150 4.77 -11.96 17.59
C LYS A 150 6.27 -11.76 17.78
N ALA A 151 6.80 -11.94 18.99
CA ALA A 151 8.23 -11.74 19.25
C ALA A 151 9.08 -12.78 18.52
N LEU A 152 8.64 -14.04 18.51
CA LEU A 152 9.32 -15.11 17.79
C LEU A 152 9.22 -14.93 16.27
N GLN A 153 8.07 -14.49 15.74
CA GLN A 153 7.93 -14.13 14.32
C GLN A 153 8.95 -13.06 13.91
N GLU A 154 9.05 -11.98 14.68
CA GLU A 154 10.01 -10.90 14.43
C GLU A 154 11.46 -11.41 14.48
N GLN A 155 11.79 -12.24 15.47
CA GLN A 155 13.12 -12.84 15.59
C GLN A 155 13.46 -13.71 14.38
N ILE A 156 12.52 -14.50 13.89
CA ILE A 156 12.71 -15.34 12.70
C ILE A 156 12.96 -14.47 11.46
N LEU A 157 12.20 -13.38 11.27
CA LEU A 157 12.45 -12.44 10.16
C LEU A 157 13.87 -11.85 10.21
N LYS A 158 14.34 -11.46 11.40
CA LYS A 158 15.72 -10.99 11.61
C LYS A 158 16.75 -12.07 11.30
N ASP A 159 16.46 -13.33 11.64
CA ASP A 159 17.36 -14.45 11.40
C ASP A 159 17.39 -14.89 9.92
N LEU A 160 16.28 -14.73 9.19
CA LEU A 160 16.24 -14.86 7.73
C LEU A 160 17.06 -13.76 7.06
N GLN A 161 16.86 -12.50 7.48
CA GLN A 161 17.63 -11.35 7.00
C GLN A 161 19.14 -11.52 7.24
N GLY A 162 19.50 -11.99 8.43
CA GLY A 162 20.90 -12.20 8.84
C GLY A 162 21.51 -13.50 8.30
N GLY A 163 20.77 -14.30 7.53
CA GLY A 163 21.26 -15.57 6.98
C GLY A 163 21.60 -16.65 8.04
N LYS A 164 21.02 -16.56 9.23
CA LYS A 164 21.21 -17.54 10.31
C LYS A 164 20.38 -18.80 10.07
N ILE A 165 19.24 -18.65 9.40
CA ILE A 165 18.42 -19.77 8.93
C ILE A 165 18.81 -20.06 7.47
N ARG A 166 18.98 -21.35 7.16
CA ARG A 166 19.29 -21.83 5.81
C ARG A 166 18.16 -22.72 5.32
N PHE A 167 17.78 -22.52 4.07
CA PHE A 167 16.86 -23.39 3.35
C PHE A 167 17.61 -24.10 2.23
N ASP A 168 17.14 -25.29 1.87
CA ASP A 168 17.73 -26.08 0.79
C ASP A 168 17.22 -25.65 -0.59
N THR A 169 16.02 -25.07 -0.65
CA THR A 169 15.29 -24.80 -1.91
C THR A 169 15.54 -23.40 -2.48
N VAL A 170 15.72 -22.39 -1.63
CA VAL A 170 15.96 -21.00 -2.02
C VAL A 170 16.78 -20.31 -0.93
N PRO A 171 17.77 -19.45 -1.23
CA PRO A 171 18.48 -18.73 -0.18
C PRO A 171 17.50 -17.90 0.69
N ALA A 172 17.55 -18.11 2.01
CA ALA A 172 16.65 -17.46 2.96
C ALA A 172 16.73 -15.92 2.89
N THR A 173 17.95 -15.39 2.70
CA THR A 173 18.21 -13.96 2.53
C THR A 173 17.58 -13.41 1.25
N THR A 174 17.60 -14.18 0.16
CA THR A 174 16.93 -13.81 -1.09
C THR A 174 15.43 -13.73 -0.87
N PHE A 175 14.80 -14.77 -0.30
CA PHE A 175 13.37 -14.76 0.01
C PHE A 175 12.98 -13.55 0.88
N PHE A 176 13.72 -13.30 1.96
CA PHE A 176 13.47 -12.14 2.82
C PHE A 176 13.63 -10.81 2.07
N SER A 177 14.65 -10.69 1.20
CA SER A 177 14.88 -9.46 0.41
C SER A 177 13.73 -9.17 -0.55
N PHE A 178 13.16 -10.19 -1.19
CA PHE A 178 11.95 -10.07 -2.01
C PHE A 178 10.76 -9.58 -1.20
N LEU A 179 10.50 -10.23 -0.06
CA LEU A 179 9.41 -9.86 0.84
C LEU A 179 9.55 -8.40 1.29
N LEU A 180 10.75 -7.98 1.70
CA LEU A 180 11.02 -6.61 2.13
C LEU A 180 10.87 -5.59 1.00
N SER A 181 11.41 -5.87 -0.19
CA SER A 181 11.30 -4.97 -1.34
C SER A 181 9.85 -4.79 -1.75
N ASN A 182 9.12 -5.89 -1.95
CA ASN A 182 7.72 -5.80 -2.37
C ASN A 182 6.80 -5.25 -1.27
N THR A 183 7.17 -5.37 0.01
CA THR A 183 6.46 -4.68 1.10
C THR A 183 6.61 -3.16 0.98
N LYS A 184 7.83 -2.67 0.76
CA LYS A 184 8.10 -1.25 0.55
C LYS A 184 7.40 -0.74 -0.72
N GLU A 185 7.51 -1.47 -1.82
CA GLU A 185 6.83 -1.14 -3.07
C GLU A 185 5.32 -1.11 -2.88
N GLY A 186 4.73 -2.12 -2.24
CA GLY A 186 3.29 -2.15 -1.97
C GLY A 186 2.83 -1.02 -1.07
N PHE A 187 3.68 -0.51 -0.18
CA PHE A 187 3.33 0.58 0.72
C PHE A 187 3.49 1.96 0.10
N PHE A 188 4.42 2.13 -0.85
CA PHE A 188 4.78 3.45 -1.42
C PHE A 188 4.51 3.60 -2.92
N ALA A 189 4.10 2.56 -3.64
CA ALA A 189 3.70 2.68 -5.04
C ALA A 189 2.33 3.36 -5.19
N ASP A 190 1.96 3.69 -6.43
CA ASP A 190 0.63 4.23 -6.72
C ASP A 190 -0.49 3.22 -6.37
N PRO A 191 -1.62 3.66 -5.78
CA PRO A 191 -2.73 2.78 -5.43
C PRO A 191 -3.29 1.94 -6.57
N ILE A 192 -3.11 2.35 -7.83
CA ILE A 192 -3.54 1.60 -9.01
C ILE A 192 -2.98 0.17 -9.06
N TYR A 193 -1.81 -0.07 -8.44
CA TYR A 193 -1.17 -1.38 -8.36
C TYR A 193 -1.73 -2.28 -7.25
N GLY A 194 -2.65 -1.78 -6.41
CA GLY A 194 -3.37 -2.56 -5.40
C GLY A 194 -2.85 -2.43 -3.97
N GLY A 195 -1.70 -1.79 -3.80
CA GLY A 195 -1.15 -1.39 -2.50
C GLY A 195 -1.48 0.07 -2.19
N ASN A 196 -0.79 0.64 -1.19
CA ASN A 196 -0.89 2.03 -0.75
C ASN A 196 -2.33 2.60 -0.75
N LYS A 197 -3.31 1.80 -0.31
CA LYS A 197 -4.73 2.16 -0.33
C LYS A 197 -4.95 3.49 0.40
N ASN A 198 -5.79 4.36 -0.16
CA ASN A 198 -6.02 5.72 0.34
C ASN A 198 -4.74 6.58 0.44
N MET A 199 -3.67 6.18 -0.25
CA MET A 199 -2.38 6.85 -0.30
C MET A 199 -1.75 7.03 1.09
N VAL A 200 -1.94 6.06 1.99
CA VAL A 200 -1.46 6.15 3.39
C VAL A 200 0.05 6.33 3.49
N GLY A 201 0.84 5.62 2.67
CA GLY A 201 2.28 5.77 2.64
C GLY A 201 2.72 7.13 2.12
N TRP A 202 2.01 7.68 1.14
CA TRP A 202 2.28 9.01 0.61
C TRP A 202 1.93 10.12 1.59
N LYS A 203 0.79 10.00 2.29
CA LYS A 203 0.40 10.92 3.37
C LYS A 203 1.44 10.94 4.49
N MET A 204 1.94 9.76 4.87
CA MET A 204 2.95 9.60 5.91
C MET A 204 4.23 10.38 5.58
N VAL A 205 4.73 10.28 4.35
CA VAL A 205 5.99 10.94 3.94
C VAL A 205 5.78 12.34 3.32
N GLY A 206 4.53 12.80 3.20
CA GLY A 206 4.20 14.08 2.58
C GLY A 206 4.39 14.11 1.05
N PHE A 207 4.37 12.96 0.38
CA PHE A 207 4.50 12.88 -1.07
C PHE A 207 3.18 13.32 -1.77
N PRO A 208 3.22 14.29 -2.70
CA PRO A 208 2.02 14.86 -3.34
C PRO A 208 1.38 13.95 -4.40
N GLY A 209 2.00 12.82 -4.75
CA GLY A 209 1.52 11.93 -5.81
C GLY A 209 1.72 12.50 -7.22
N ALA A 210 0.97 11.98 -8.19
CA ALA A 210 1.02 12.32 -9.62
C ALA A 210 0.32 13.66 -9.96
N ARG A 211 0.65 14.73 -9.23
CA ARG A 211 0.12 16.08 -9.50
C ARG A 211 0.86 16.71 -10.68
N ALA A 212 0.11 17.12 -11.70
CA ALA A 212 0.65 17.80 -12.87
C ALA A 212 1.22 19.21 -12.56
N ASP A 213 0.63 19.90 -11.59
CA ASP A 213 0.98 21.28 -11.24
C ASP A 213 1.86 21.33 -9.98
N TYR A 214 3.07 20.76 -10.08
CA TYR A 214 4.07 20.78 -8.99
C TYR A 214 5.24 21.73 -9.26
N MET A 215 5.28 22.39 -10.43
CA MET A 215 6.43 23.19 -10.86
C MET A 215 6.78 24.32 -9.89
N ASP A 216 5.79 24.98 -9.32
CA ASP A 216 5.98 26.09 -8.36
C ASP A 216 6.59 25.64 -7.01
N TRP A 217 6.65 24.33 -6.75
CA TRP A 217 7.09 23.75 -5.48
C TRP A 217 8.48 23.12 -5.54
N VAL A 218 9.09 23.04 -6.72
CA VAL A 218 10.42 22.42 -6.92
C VAL A 218 11.51 23.15 -6.12
N ASP A 219 11.44 24.47 -6.03
CA ASP A 219 12.42 25.31 -5.34
C ASP A 219 12.08 25.58 -3.85
N GLN A 220 11.14 24.83 -3.28
CA GLN A 220 10.66 24.98 -1.90
C GLN A 220 11.01 23.76 -1.02
N PRO A 221 12.30 23.49 -0.76
CA PRO A 221 12.69 22.33 0.03
C PRO A 221 12.17 22.44 1.46
N ASN A 222 11.77 21.29 2.04
CA ASN A 222 11.27 21.17 3.41
C ASN A 222 9.99 21.95 3.73
N VAL A 223 9.30 22.51 2.73
CA VAL A 223 7.98 23.10 2.92
C VAL A 223 6.91 22.03 2.71
N LYS A 224 6.00 21.89 3.68
CA LYS A 224 4.89 20.95 3.58
C LYS A 224 3.97 21.34 2.44
N TYR A 225 3.78 20.43 1.49
CA TYR A 225 2.83 20.62 0.41
C TYR A 225 1.38 20.69 0.96
N PRO A 226 0.58 21.71 0.57
CA PRO A 226 -0.67 22.02 1.26
C PRO A 226 -1.86 21.13 0.86
N TYR A 227 -1.75 20.38 -0.24
CA TYR A 227 -2.83 19.54 -0.74
C TYR A 227 -2.55 18.06 -0.54
N GLY A 228 -3.61 17.26 -0.40
CA GLY A 228 -3.50 15.80 -0.32
C GLY A 228 -2.90 15.17 -1.59
N PRO A 229 -2.41 13.92 -1.51
CA PRO A 229 -1.85 13.26 -2.66
C PRO A 229 -2.87 12.96 -3.76
N VAL A 230 -2.39 12.74 -4.98
CA VAL A 230 -3.20 12.34 -6.13
C VAL A 230 -2.60 11.10 -6.79
N SER A 231 -3.38 10.05 -6.98
CA SER A 231 -2.98 8.85 -7.76
C SER A 231 -2.95 9.17 -9.26
N ILE A 232 -2.19 8.39 -10.03
CA ILE A 232 -2.21 8.35 -11.51
C ILE A 232 -3.64 8.17 -12.04
N SER A 233 -4.49 7.44 -11.30
CA SER A 233 -5.90 7.25 -11.65
C SER A 233 -6.77 8.52 -11.49
N GLY A 234 -6.24 9.56 -10.83
CA GLY A 234 -6.96 10.77 -10.45
C GLY A 234 -7.63 10.71 -9.07
N GLU A 235 -7.58 9.58 -8.37
CA GLU A 235 -8.04 9.47 -6.97
C GLU A 235 -7.30 10.46 -6.07
N LYS A 236 -8.01 11.09 -5.13
CA LYS A 236 -7.47 12.10 -4.21
C LYS A 236 -7.48 11.58 -2.78
N GLY A 237 -6.36 11.78 -2.09
CA GLY A 237 -6.15 11.36 -0.70
C GLY A 237 -6.43 12.45 0.30
#